data_AF-A0A356KDH3-F1
#
_entry.id   AF-A0A356KDH3-F1
#
_cell.length_a   1.000
_cell.length_b   1.000
_cell.length_c   1.000
_cell.angle_alpha   90.00
_cell.angle_beta   90.00
_cell.angle_gamma   90.00
#
_symmetry.space_group_name_H-M   'P 1'
#
loop_
_entity.id
_entity.type
_entity.pdbx_description
1 polymer ?
#
loop_
_entity_poly.entity_id
_entity_poly.type
_entity_poly.pdbx_seq_one_letter_code
_entity_poly.pdbx_strand_id
1 'polypeptide(L)'
;MHPAAFERHQHRLRRLVIVALAEAFERYLKEVGAICVDHVAPLVTDDRLKVLPVTAIGVAAHFKEDGLGKALCEASTWLDCDAVTKRFGRLLADHHSTSQGLRLFAQDVDADRYTALKTVFQLRHSIVHNLGVITGSDAAKLRLLTKREVEPKQLWPTNGDVMYVKLFLEDTADWMNEQVIRRLETLLTDLHGADNSLFVPADKAQELATQFSTSATVAGVTRP
;
A
#
# COMPACT_ATOMS: atom_id res chain seq x y z
N MET A 1 -6.67 -18.15 -39.69
CA MET A 1 -6.65 -17.40 -38.41
C MET A 1 -5.70 -16.21 -38.61
N HIS A 2 -6.13 -14.96 -38.43
CA HIS A 2 -5.31 -13.77 -38.72
C HIS A 2 -4.26 -13.52 -37.62
N PRO A 3 -2.95 -13.79 -37.85
CA PRO A 3 -1.93 -13.73 -36.79
C PRO A 3 -1.82 -12.34 -36.15
N ALA A 4 -1.91 -11.28 -36.96
CA ALA A 4 -1.88 -9.90 -36.48
C ALA A 4 -3.08 -9.52 -35.60
N ALA A 5 -4.26 -10.12 -35.82
CA ALA A 5 -5.42 -9.88 -34.98
C ALA A 5 -5.26 -10.55 -33.61
N PHE A 6 -4.72 -11.77 -33.60
CA PHE A 6 -4.41 -12.52 -32.39
C PHE A 6 -3.38 -11.79 -31.52
N GLU A 7 -2.27 -11.34 -32.10
CA GLU A 7 -1.21 -10.61 -31.40
C GLU A 7 -1.74 -9.31 -30.74
N ARG A 8 -2.54 -8.52 -31.46
CA ARG A 8 -3.19 -7.33 -30.88
C ARG A 8 -4.09 -7.67 -29.70
N HIS A 9 -4.84 -8.78 -29.76
CA HIS A 9 -5.67 -9.23 -28.64
C HIS A 9 -4.82 -9.67 -27.46
N GLN A 10 -3.71 -10.37 -27.68
CA GLN A 10 -2.79 -10.74 -26.61
C GLN A 10 -2.22 -9.51 -25.89
N HIS A 11 -1.76 -8.49 -26.62
CA HIS A 11 -1.28 -7.25 -25.97
C HIS A 11 -2.39 -6.53 -25.19
N ARG A 12 -3.63 -6.54 -25.69
CA ARG A 12 -4.78 -6.00 -24.95
C ARG A 12 -5.01 -6.75 -23.64
N LEU A 13 -5.04 -8.09 -23.69
CA LEU A 13 -5.20 -8.92 -22.50
C LEU A 13 -4.10 -8.69 -21.47
N ARG A 14 -2.83 -8.65 -21.91
CA ARG A 14 -1.69 -8.40 -21.00
C ARG A 14 -1.78 -7.05 -20.29
N ARG A 15 -2.28 -6.01 -20.97
CA ARG A 15 -2.54 -4.72 -20.33
C ARG A 15 -3.63 -4.78 -19.27
N LEU A 16 -4.71 -5.52 -19.53
CA LEU A 16 -5.75 -5.73 -18.53
C LEU A 16 -5.19 -6.47 -17.31
N VAL A 17 -4.31 -7.45 -17.52
CA VAL A 17 -3.64 -8.15 -16.41
C VAL A 17 -2.76 -7.19 -15.59
N ILE A 18 -1.96 -6.32 -16.23
CA ILE A 18 -1.15 -5.33 -15.51
C ILE A 18 -2.02 -4.38 -14.68
N VAL A 19 -3.16 -3.93 -15.22
CA VAL A 19 -4.12 -3.08 -14.47
C VAL A 19 -4.67 -3.86 -13.27
N ALA A 20 -5.11 -5.09 -13.48
CA ALA A 20 -5.66 -5.93 -12.41
C ALA A 20 -4.63 -6.18 -11.29
N LEU A 21 -3.35 -6.40 -11.63
CA LEU A 21 -2.27 -6.54 -10.65
C LEU A 21 -2.07 -5.26 -9.83
N ALA A 22 -2.05 -4.09 -10.48
CA ALA A 22 -1.91 -2.80 -9.78
C ALA A 22 -3.12 -2.47 -8.89
N GLU A 23 -4.33 -2.85 -9.30
CA GLU A 23 -5.56 -2.69 -8.50
C GLU A 23 -5.62 -3.65 -7.32
N ALA A 24 -5.19 -4.90 -7.51
CA ALA A 24 -5.06 -5.87 -6.42
C ALA A 24 -4.05 -5.37 -5.38
N PHE A 25 -2.92 -4.81 -5.83
CA PHE A 25 -1.95 -4.21 -4.93
C PHE A 25 -2.50 -2.99 -4.18
N GLU A 26 -3.28 -2.12 -4.83
CA GLU A 26 -3.95 -1.01 -4.15
C GLU A 26 -4.90 -1.51 -3.05
N ARG A 27 -5.68 -2.57 -3.32
CA ARG A 27 -6.55 -3.19 -2.32
C ARG A 27 -5.75 -3.76 -1.15
N TYR A 28 -4.64 -4.45 -1.43
CA TYR A 28 -3.71 -4.89 -0.39
C TYR A 28 -3.21 -3.73 0.50
N LEU A 29 -2.80 -2.59 -0.09
CA LEU A 29 -2.37 -1.41 0.67
C LEU A 29 -3.46 -0.91 1.64
N LYS A 30 -4.72 -0.90 1.18
CA LYS A 30 -5.87 -0.50 1.99
C LYS A 30 -6.15 -1.47 3.13
N GLU A 31 -6.05 -2.77 2.88
CA GLU A 31 -6.24 -3.83 3.89
C GLU A 31 -5.17 -3.72 4.99
N VAL A 32 -3.89 -3.56 4.62
CA VAL A 32 -2.82 -3.33 5.60
C VAL A 32 -3.02 -2.02 6.35
N GLY A 33 -3.44 -0.96 5.66
CA GLY A 33 -3.81 0.31 6.29
C GLY A 33 -4.95 0.16 7.29
N ALA A 34 -5.97 -0.63 6.95
CA ALA A 34 -7.11 -0.90 7.83
C ALA A 34 -6.68 -1.64 9.11
N ILE A 35 -5.85 -2.68 8.98
CA ILE A 35 -5.25 -3.39 10.12
C ILE A 35 -4.54 -2.40 11.06
N CYS A 36 -3.72 -1.50 10.49
CA CYS A 36 -3.01 -0.50 11.29
C CYS A 36 -3.98 0.43 12.04
N VAL A 37 -5.07 0.87 11.39
CA VAL A 37 -6.08 1.72 12.02
C VAL A 37 -6.78 0.97 13.16
N ASP A 38 -7.20 -0.27 12.93
CA ASP A 38 -7.97 -1.04 13.91
C ASP A 38 -7.14 -1.38 15.17
N HIS A 39 -5.82 -1.54 15.03
CA HIS A 39 -4.93 -1.72 16.18
C HIS A 39 -4.60 -0.44 16.92
N VAL A 40 -4.46 0.68 16.21
CA VAL A 40 -3.95 1.91 16.79
C VAL A 40 -5.07 2.82 17.30
N ALA A 41 -6.17 2.95 16.56
CA ALA A 41 -7.26 3.87 16.89
C ALA A 41 -7.87 3.67 18.30
N PRO A 42 -8.05 2.44 18.81
CA PRO A 42 -8.59 2.25 20.16
C PRO A 42 -7.63 2.64 21.28
N LEU A 43 -6.34 2.76 20.99
CA LEU A 43 -5.26 2.87 21.98
C LEU A 43 -4.68 4.28 22.11
N VAL A 44 -5.09 5.20 21.22
CA VAL A 44 -4.55 6.56 21.18
C VAL A 44 -5.67 7.60 21.12
N THR A 45 -5.43 8.76 21.73
CA THR A 45 -6.35 9.90 21.73
C THR A 45 -5.87 11.06 20.87
N ASP A 46 -4.81 10.85 20.09
CA ASP A 46 -4.14 11.89 19.31
C ASP A 46 -4.66 12.02 17.86
N ASP A 47 -4.11 13.00 17.15
CA ASP A 47 -4.54 13.45 15.83
C ASP A 47 -4.03 12.56 14.67
N ARG A 48 -3.48 11.36 14.92
CA ARG A 48 -2.91 10.53 13.84
C ARG A 48 -3.93 10.10 12.78
N LEU A 49 -5.19 9.94 13.14
CA LEU A 49 -6.26 9.55 12.20
C LEU A 49 -6.71 10.69 11.26
N LYS A 50 -6.32 11.95 11.52
CA LYS A 50 -6.61 13.09 10.62
C LYS A 50 -5.93 12.97 9.25
N VAL A 51 -5.00 12.03 9.08
CA VAL A 51 -4.38 11.73 7.78
C VAL A 51 -5.35 11.05 6.81
N LEU A 52 -6.43 10.48 7.33
CA LEU A 52 -7.47 9.83 6.55
C LEU A 52 -8.54 10.88 6.18
N PRO A 53 -9.05 10.83 4.93
CA PRO A 53 -9.80 11.94 4.35
C PRO A 53 -11.20 12.14 4.95
N VAL A 54 -11.72 11.18 5.72
CA VAL A 54 -13.08 11.28 6.27
C VAL A 54 -13.06 11.39 7.78
N THR A 55 -13.76 12.40 8.30
CA THR A 55 -14.06 12.50 9.74
C THR A 55 -14.93 11.33 10.17
N ALA A 56 -14.42 10.53 11.12
CA ALA A 56 -14.99 9.25 11.60
C ALA A 56 -16.50 9.28 11.94
N ILE A 57 -17.04 10.45 12.29
CA ILE A 57 -18.43 10.63 12.74
C ILE A 57 -19.47 10.34 11.62
N GLY A 58 -19.12 10.54 10.34
CA GLY A 58 -20.04 10.26 9.22
C GLY A 58 -19.95 8.85 8.63
N VAL A 59 -18.84 8.14 8.86
CA VAL A 59 -18.52 6.88 8.16
C VAL A 59 -19.08 5.68 8.90
N ALA A 60 -18.93 5.62 10.23
CA ALA A 60 -19.40 4.50 11.03
C ALA A 60 -20.93 4.30 10.96
N ALA A 61 -21.70 5.36 10.69
CA ALA A 61 -23.15 5.29 10.53
C ALA A 61 -23.61 4.77 9.15
N HIS A 62 -22.75 4.83 8.13
CA HIS A 62 -23.11 4.50 6.74
C HIS A 62 -22.42 3.25 6.19
N PHE A 63 -21.29 2.84 6.78
CA PHE A 63 -20.55 1.66 6.36
C PHE A 63 -20.94 0.46 7.24
N LYS A 64 -21.58 -0.54 6.62
CA LYS A 64 -21.78 -1.89 7.20
C LYS A 64 -20.49 -2.72 7.12
N GLU A 65 -19.35 -2.11 7.44
CA GLU A 65 -18.05 -2.74 7.28
C GLU A 65 -17.59 -3.39 8.60
N ASP A 66 -16.82 -4.46 8.50
CA ASP A 66 -16.36 -5.27 9.64
C ASP A 66 -15.33 -4.56 10.56
N GLY A 67 -15.05 -3.27 10.34
CA GLY A 67 -14.07 -2.49 11.12
C GLY A 67 -13.95 -1.01 10.72
N LEU A 68 -13.42 -0.18 11.63
CA LEU A 68 -13.21 1.26 11.41
C LEU A 68 -12.17 1.53 10.32
N GLY A 69 -11.08 0.75 10.32
CA GLY A 69 -10.00 0.84 9.36
C GLY A 69 -10.47 0.61 7.94
N LYS A 70 -11.29 -0.41 7.71
CA LYS A 70 -11.84 -0.72 6.38
C LYS A 70 -12.67 0.44 5.84
N ALA A 71 -13.55 0.98 6.68
CA ALA A 71 -14.42 2.08 6.30
C ALA A 71 -13.63 3.38 5.97
N LEU A 72 -12.54 3.65 6.70
CA LEU A 72 -11.69 4.82 6.45
C LEU A 72 -10.76 4.65 5.24
N CYS A 73 -10.23 3.44 5.01
CA CYS A 73 -9.30 3.17 3.91
C CYS A 73 -10.02 3.06 2.55
N GLU A 74 -11.24 2.52 2.51
CA GLU A 74 -11.98 2.33 1.25
C GLU A 74 -12.48 3.63 0.63
N ALA A 75 -12.64 4.69 1.42
CA ALA A 75 -13.11 5.99 0.96
C ALA A 75 -12.14 6.74 0.02
N SER A 76 -10.92 6.23 -0.21
CA SER A 76 -9.90 6.92 -1.02
C SER A 76 -9.10 6.00 -1.92
N THR A 77 -8.41 6.58 -2.91
CA THR A 77 -7.50 5.89 -3.82
C THR A 77 -6.07 5.93 -3.29
N TRP A 78 -5.36 4.79 -3.35
CA TRP A 78 -4.03 4.57 -2.75
C TRP A 78 -2.96 4.30 -3.82
N LEU A 79 -2.89 5.17 -4.82
CA LEU A 79 -1.99 5.03 -5.99
C LEU A 79 -0.89 6.10 -6.05
N ASP A 80 -0.70 6.83 -4.96
CA ASP A 80 0.34 7.85 -4.82
C ASP A 80 1.28 7.40 -3.69
N CYS A 81 2.51 7.04 -4.05
CA CYS A 81 3.51 6.57 -3.10
C CYS A 81 3.71 7.59 -1.98
N ASP A 82 3.80 8.89 -2.29
CA ASP A 82 4.07 9.93 -1.31
C ASP A 82 2.87 10.07 -0.33
N ALA A 83 1.65 9.94 -0.86
CA ALA A 83 0.45 9.94 -0.02
C ALA A 83 0.34 8.67 0.84
N VAL A 84 0.73 7.49 0.33
CA VAL A 84 0.79 6.24 1.08
C VAL A 84 1.83 6.33 2.19
N THR A 85 3.06 6.80 1.89
CA THR A 85 4.11 7.08 2.88
C THR A 85 3.59 7.97 4.00
N LYS A 86 2.91 9.06 3.65
CA LYS A 86 2.38 10.02 4.63
C LYS A 86 1.33 9.40 5.54
N ARG A 87 0.45 8.55 5.00
CA ARG A 87 -0.59 7.85 5.78
C ARG A 87 0.03 6.89 6.78
N PHE A 88 0.86 5.96 6.33
CA PHE A 88 1.54 5.02 7.22
C PHE A 88 2.47 5.71 8.22
N GLY A 89 3.20 6.73 7.77
CA GLY A 89 4.11 7.49 8.61
C GLY A 89 3.42 8.22 9.74
N ARG A 90 2.20 8.72 9.52
CA ARG A 90 1.42 9.36 10.58
C ARG A 90 0.69 8.36 11.45
N LEU A 91 0.08 7.33 10.85
CA LEU A 91 -0.67 6.30 11.58
C LEU A 91 0.23 5.52 12.56
N LEU A 92 1.44 5.20 12.11
CA LEU A 92 2.42 4.43 12.87
C LEU A 92 3.49 5.32 13.50
N ALA A 93 3.22 6.61 13.74
CA ALA A 93 4.14 7.49 14.46
C ALA A 93 4.26 7.10 15.94
N ASP A 94 5.40 7.41 16.56
CA ASP A 94 5.60 7.20 17.99
C ASP A 94 4.59 8.01 18.81
N HIS A 95 4.26 7.51 20.00
CA HIS A 95 3.40 8.22 20.92
C HIS A 95 4.06 9.55 21.34
N HIS A 96 3.33 10.67 21.18
CA HIS A 96 3.78 12.04 21.45
C HIS A 96 4.95 12.59 20.60
N SER A 97 5.42 11.89 19.58
CA SER A 97 6.53 12.38 18.76
C SER A 97 6.07 13.19 17.55
N THR A 98 6.85 14.24 17.23
CA THR A 98 6.81 14.96 15.95
C THR A 98 7.73 14.34 14.88
N SER A 99 8.44 13.25 15.20
CA SER A 99 9.29 12.52 14.26
C SER A 99 8.47 11.90 13.12
N GLN A 100 9.14 11.71 11.97
CA GLN A 100 8.54 10.98 10.85
C GLN A 100 8.41 9.51 11.27
N GLY A 101 7.18 8.99 11.39
CA GLY A 101 6.95 7.56 11.61
C GLY A 101 7.32 6.71 10.38
N LEU A 102 6.70 5.55 10.21
CA LEU A 102 7.07 4.61 9.14
C LEU A 102 7.02 5.22 7.73
N ARG A 103 8.15 5.24 7.03
CA ARG A 103 8.25 5.79 5.68
C ARG A 103 8.21 4.69 4.63
N LEU A 104 7.03 4.11 4.42
CA LEU A 104 6.81 3.15 3.33
C LEU A 104 6.89 3.86 1.99
N PHE A 105 7.71 3.37 1.05
CA PHE A 105 7.87 3.97 -0.28
C PHE A 105 8.41 5.40 -0.27
N ALA A 106 9.48 5.65 0.46
CA ALA A 106 10.20 6.89 0.36
C ALA A 106 11.47 6.69 -0.49
N GLN A 107 11.76 7.67 -1.35
CA GLN A 107 12.90 7.61 -2.28
C GLN A 107 14.25 7.44 -1.55
N ASP A 108 14.38 7.99 -0.35
CA ASP A 108 15.56 7.89 0.50
C ASP A 108 15.64 6.61 1.33
N VAL A 109 14.58 5.80 1.32
CA VAL A 109 14.56 4.46 1.95
C VAL A 109 14.91 3.39 0.92
N ASP A 110 14.18 3.36 -0.19
CA ASP A 110 14.39 2.42 -1.30
C ASP A 110 14.01 3.11 -2.62
N ALA A 111 14.99 3.78 -3.23
CA ALA A 111 14.81 4.57 -4.43
C ALA A 111 14.32 3.73 -5.62
N ASP A 112 14.78 2.48 -5.72
CA ASP A 112 14.48 1.60 -6.83
C ASP A 112 13.04 1.10 -6.74
N ARG A 113 12.62 0.61 -5.56
CA ARG A 113 11.23 0.21 -5.30
C ARG A 113 10.26 1.38 -5.43
N TYR A 114 10.63 2.55 -4.90
CA TYR A 114 9.84 3.77 -5.07
C TYR A 114 9.62 4.10 -6.55
N THR A 115 10.69 4.10 -7.34
CA THR A 115 10.64 4.42 -8.76
C THR A 115 9.83 3.37 -9.54
N ALA A 116 10.05 2.09 -9.25
CA ALA A 116 9.33 0.98 -9.87
C ALA A 116 7.82 1.05 -9.57
N LEU A 117 7.43 1.27 -8.31
CA LEU A 117 6.02 1.36 -7.93
C LEU A 117 5.33 2.59 -8.56
N LYS A 118 5.98 3.76 -8.55
CA LYS A 118 5.45 4.95 -9.27
C LYS A 118 5.31 4.69 -10.77
N THR A 119 6.24 3.93 -11.35
CA THR A 119 6.15 3.52 -12.75
C THR A 119 4.95 2.61 -12.99
N VAL A 120 4.72 1.61 -12.15
CA VAL A 120 3.54 0.71 -12.24
C VAL A 120 2.23 1.51 -12.15
N PHE A 121 2.11 2.45 -11.21
CA PHE A 121 0.91 3.29 -11.08
C PHE A 121 0.72 4.23 -12.28
N GLN A 122 1.79 4.80 -12.82
CA GLN A 122 1.72 5.61 -14.05
C GLN A 122 1.33 4.77 -15.27
N LEU A 123 1.79 3.51 -15.36
CA LEU A 123 1.37 2.57 -16.41
C LEU A 123 -0.10 2.21 -16.27
N ARG A 124 -0.59 1.92 -15.06
CA ARG A 124 -2.02 1.71 -14.80
C ARG A 124 -2.84 2.92 -15.28
N HIS A 125 -2.45 4.12 -14.87
CA HIS A 125 -3.10 5.36 -15.30
C HIS A 125 -3.17 5.46 -16.83
N SER A 126 -2.05 5.23 -17.52
CA SER A 126 -1.98 5.28 -18.99
C SER A 126 -2.86 4.21 -19.65
N ILE A 127 -2.94 3.01 -19.07
CA ILE A 127 -3.79 1.93 -19.61
C ILE A 127 -5.27 2.26 -19.45
N VAL A 128 -5.69 2.69 -18.25
CA VAL A 128 -7.09 2.97 -17.92
C VAL A 128 -7.59 4.20 -18.65
N HIS A 129 -6.82 5.29 -18.69
CA HIS A 129 -7.29 6.56 -19.25
C HIS A 129 -7.00 6.75 -20.73
N ASN A 130 -5.91 6.16 -21.25
CA ASN A 130 -5.48 6.35 -22.65
C ASN A 130 -5.56 5.06 -23.47
N LEU A 131 -6.32 4.05 -23.00
CA LEU A 131 -6.44 2.73 -23.65
C LEU A 131 -5.08 2.08 -23.92
N GLY A 132 -4.10 2.38 -23.05
CA GLY A 132 -2.71 1.95 -23.12
C GLY A 132 -1.91 2.58 -24.26
N VAL A 133 -2.29 3.77 -24.72
CA VAL A 133 -1.42 4.69 -25.46
C VAL A 133 -0.62 5.50 -24.45
N ILE A 134 0.71 5.44 -24.51
CA ILE A 134 1.59 6.37 -23.80
C ILE A 134 1.53 7.68 -24.56
N THR A 135 0.94 8.70 -23.95
CA THR A 135 0.90 10.06 -24.54
C THR A 135 2.24 10.78 -24.36
N GLY A 136 2.41 11.94 -25.00
CA GLY A 136 3.57 12.81 -24.76
C GLY A 136 3.75 13.20 -23.29
N SER A 137 2.64 13.43 -22.57
CA SER A 137 2.67 13.71 -21.14
C SER A 137 3.08 12.48 -20.32
N ASP A 138 2.55 11.30 -20.64
CA ASP A 138 2.92 10.06 -19.93
C ASP A 138 4.40 9.72 -20.16
N ALA A 139 4.87 9.86 -21.40
CA ALA A 139 6.26 9.68 -21.79
C ALA A 139 7.20 10.62 -21.01
N ALA A 140 6.84 11.90 -20.89
CA ALA A 140 7.60 12.85 -20.10
C ALA A 140 7.67 12.45 -18.61
N LYS A 141 6.55 12.03 -18.00
CA LYS A 141 6.53 11.54 -16.61
C LYS A 141 7.39 10.29 -16.43
N LEU A 142 7.25 9.30 -17.33
CA LEU A 142 8.03 8.06 -17.29
C LEU A 142 9.52 8.33 -17.49
N ARG A 143 9.88 9.28 -18.35
CA ARG A 143 11.27 9.72 -18.53
C ARG A 143 11.86 10.33 -17.26
N LEU A 144 11.09 11.15 -16.54
CA LEU A 144 11.51 11.72 -15.26
C LEU A 144 11.71 10.63 -14.19
N LEU A 145 10.82 9.65 -14.13
CA LEU A 145 10.90 8.53 -13.17
C LEU A 145 12.07 7.61 -13.48
N THR A 146 12.16 7.12 -14.71
CA THR A 146 13.12 6.06 -15.10
C THR A 146 14.50 6.59 -15.49
N LYS A 147 14.64 7.91 -15.67
CA LYS A 147 15.84 8.57 -16.22
C LYS A 147 16.25 8.01 -17.59
N ARG A 148 15.30 7.44 -18.34
CA ARG A 148 15.48 6.87 -19.68
C ARG A 148 14.57 7.58 -20.68
N GLU A 149 14.98 7.59 -21.94
CA GLU A 149 14.11 8.08 -23.00
C GLU A 149 12.90 7.16 -23.15
N VAL A 150 11.71 7.77 -23.18
CA VAL A 150 10.43 7.08 -23.36
C VAL A 150 9.70 7.82 -24.46
N GLU A 151 9.37 7.11 -25.53
CA GLU A 151 8.62 7.67 -26.65
C GLU A 151 7.11 7.46 -26.48
N PRO A 152 6.29 8.41 -26.96
CA PRO A 152 4.84 8.20 -27.06
C PRO A 152 4.54 7.05 -28.02
N LYS A 153 3.90 6.00 -27.52
CA LYS A 153 3.59 4.79 -28.31
C LYS A 153 2.47 3.97 -27.70
N GLN A 154 1.93 3.05 -28.49
CA GLN A 154 1.07 2.00 -27.97
C GLN A 154 1.88 1.10 -27.03
N LEU A 155 1.40 0.91 -25.81
CA LEU A 155 1.97 -0.06 -24.89
C LEU A 155 1.60 -1.47 -25.36
N TRP A 156 2.61 -2.27 -25.68
CA TRP A 156 2.48 -3.68 -26.08
C TRP A 156 3.26 -4.57 -25.12
N PRO A 157 2.72 -4.86 -23.93
CA PRO A 157 3.42 -5.71 -22.98
C PRO A 157 3.58 -7.13 -23.53
N THR A 158 4.67 -7.76 -23.13
CA THR A 158 4.99 -9.17 -23.31
C THR A 158 4.58 -9.97 -22.06
N ASN A 159 4.70 -11.30 -22.12
CA ASN A 159 4.49 -12.12 -20.93
C ASN A 159 5.57 -11.85 -19.85
N GLY A 160 6.79 -11.50 -20.27
CA GLY A 160 7.87 -11.15 -19.35
C GLY A 160 7.54 -9.91 -18.53
N ASP A 161 6.97 -8.89 -19.17
CA ASP A 161 6.56 -7.66 -18.48
C ASP A 161 5.48 -7.91 -17.43
N VAL A 162 4.48 -8.74 -17.77
CA VAL A 162 3.42 -9.13 -16.84
C VAL A 162 3.99 -9.90 -15.65
N MET A 163 4.87 -10.87 -15.91
CA MET A 163 5.49 -11.67 -14.85
C MET A 163 6.38 -10.80 -13.95
N TYR A 164 7.14 -9.88 -14.54
CA TYR A 164 7.95 -8.93 -13.77
C TYR A 164 7.09 -8.09 -12.83
N VAL A 165 6.01 -7.48 -13.33
CA VAL A 165 5.11 -6.69 -12.47
C VAL A 165 4.49 -7.54 -11.37
N LYS A 166 4.09 -8.78 -11.67
CA LYS A 166 3.55 -9.70 -10.67
C LYS A 166 4.55 -9.94 -9.53
N LEU A 167 5.74 -10.45 -9.88
CA LEU A 167 6.77 -10.79 -8.89
C LEU A 167 7.22 -9.56 -8.10
N PHE A 168 7.40 -8.42 -8.76
CA PHE A 168 7.75 -7.16 -8.10
C PHE A 168 6.71 -6.74 -7.05
N LEU A 169 5.41 -6.85 -7.36
CA LEU A 169 4.35 -6.47 -6.43
C LEU A 169 4.21 -7.48 -5.27
N GLU A 170 4.43 -8.77 -5.53
CA GLU A 170 4.47 -9.81 -4.48
C GLU A 170 5.65 -9.56 -3.52
N ASP A 171 6.87 -9.42 -4.04
CA ASP A 171 8.06 -9.10 -3.24
C ASP A 171 7.90 -7.76 -2.49
N THR A 172 7.15 -6.83 -3.08
CA THR A 172 6.86 -5.55 -2.44
C THR A 172 5.89 -5.70 -1.27
N ALA A 173 4.84 -6.52 -1.42
CA ALA A 173 3.90 -6.80 -0.35
C ALA A 173 4.56 -7.52 0.82
N ASP A 174 5.41 -8.51 0.56
CA ASP A 174 6.12 -9.25 1.62
C ASP A 174 7.02 -8.33 2.44
N TRP A 175 7.84 -7.52 1.77
CA TRP A 175 8.67 -6.52 2.44
C TRP A 175 7.82 -5.53 3.26
N MET A 176 6.70 -5.07 2.71
CA MET A 176 5.81 -4.14 3.43
C MET A 176 5.24 -4.77 4.69
N ASN A 177 4.78 -6.02 4.62
CA ASN A 177 4.26 -6.75 5.76
C ASN A 177 5.30 -6.78 6.88
N GLU A 178 6.56 -7.09 6.56
CA GLU A 178 7.66 -7.08 7.54
C GLU A 178 7.90 -5.69 8.15
N GLN A 179 7.89 -4.63 7.35
CA GLN A 179 8.12 -3.28 7.88
C GLN A 179 6.96 -2.80 8.77
N VAL A 180 5.73 -3.08 8.34
CA VAL A 180 4.52 -2.67 9.05
C VAL A 180 4.37 -3.44 10.35
N ILE A 181 4.54 -4.77 10.34
CA ILE A 181 4.40 -5.58 11.55
C ILE A 181 5.43 -5.17 12.60
N ARG A 182 6.72 -5.04 12.24
CA ARG A 182 7.78 -4.61 13.16
C ARG A 182 7.47 -3.27 13.79
N ARG A 183 6.90 -2.36 13.01
CA ARG A 183 6.54 -1.05 13.51
C ARG A 183 5.34 -1.11 14.45
N LEU A 184 4.32 -1.90 14.13
CA LEU A 184 3.17 -2.13 15.01
C LEU A 184 3.61 -2.78 16.33
N GLU A 185 4.48 -3.79 16.29
CA GLU A 185 5.07 -4.42 17.47
C GLU A 185 5.75 -3.41 18.39
N THR A 186 6.59 -2.54 17.82
CA THR A 186 7.28 -1.47 18.54
C THR A 186 6.27 -0.51 19.17
N LEU A 187 5.35 0.02 18.36
CA LEU A 187 4.36 1.00 18.81
C LEU A 187 3.45 0.44 19.91
N LEU A 188 2.97 -0.79 19.76
CA LEU A 188 2.13 -1.43 20.77
C LEU A 188 2.91 -1.69 22.05
N THR A 189 4.17 -2.13 21.95
CA THR A 189 5.04 -2.31 23.11
C THR A 189 5.24 -1.00 23.88
N ASP A 190 5.48 0.10 23.17
CA ASP A 190 5.65 1.43 23.78
C ASP A 190 4.35 1.90 24.45
N LEU A 191 3.20 1.73 23.80
CA LEU A 191 1.89 2.07 24.37
C LEU A 191 1.59 1.25 25.62
N HIS A 192 1.88 -0.06 25.60
CA HIS A 192 1.73 -0.91 26.79
C HIS A 192 2.65 -0.45 27.91
N GLY A 193 3.92 -0.13 27.62
CA GLY A 193 4.86 0.37 28.62
C GLY A 193 4.42 1.69 29.26
N ALA A 194 3.68 2.53 28.54
CA ALA A 194 3.08 3.75 29.08
C ALA A 194 1.83 3.48 29.95
N ASP A 195 0.98 2.54 29.52
CA ASP A 195 -0.20 2.09 30.27
C ASP A 195 -0.48 0.60 30.03
N ASN A 196 -0.12 -0.21 31.03
CA ASN A 196 -0.27 -1.67 30.97
C ASN A 196 -1.74 -2.13 30.95
N SER A 197 -2.71 -1.24 31.24
CA SER A 197 -4.14 -1.57 31.27
C SER A 197 -4.83 -1.50 29.91
N LEU A 198 -4.15 -0.96 28.89
CA LEU A 198 -4.73 -0.73 27.56
C LEU A 198 -5.16 -2.04 26.86
N PHE A 199 -4.39 -3.11 27.03
CA PHE A 199 -4.65 -4.41 26.40
C PHE A 199 -3.79 -5.52 27.00
N VAL A 200 -4.12 -6.77 26.67
CA VAL A 200 -3.32 -7.95 27.00
C VAL A 200 -2.31 -8.22 25.87
N PRO A 201 -0.98 -8.19 26.12
CA PRO A 201 0.02 -8.35 25.06
C PRO A 201 -0.09 -9.65 24.27
N ALA A 202 -0.47 -10.74 24.95
CA ALA A 202 -0.62 -12.05 24.33
C ALA A 202 -1.74 -12.10 23.27
N ASP A 203 -2.82 -11.35 23.49
CA ASP A 203 -3.95 -11.28 22.57
C ASP A 203 -3.57 -10.43 21.35
N LYS A 204 -2.91 -9.28 21.59
CA LYS A 204 -2.42 -8.41 20.50
C LYS A 204 -1.36 -9.07 19.63
N ALA A 205 -0.41 -9.79 20.22
CA ALA A 205 0.55 -10.58 19.46
C ALA A 205 -0.15 -11.65 18.61
N GLN A 206 -1.19 -12.31 19.13
CA GLN A 206 -1.93 -13.33 18.37
C GLN A 206 -2.74 -12.72 17.22
N GLU A 207 -3.40 -11.58 17.44
CA GLU A 207 -4.13 -10.85 16.41
C GLU A 207 -3.21 -10.44 15.25
N LEU A 208 -2.06 -9.82 15.55
CA LEU A 208 -1.08 -9.44 14.55
C LEU A 208 -0.54 -10.66 13.80
N ALA A 209 -0.20 -11.73 14.52
CA ALA A 209 0.35 -12.92 13.91
C ALA A 209 -0.63 -13.58 12.92
N THR A 210 -1.92 -13.61 13.30
CA THR A 210 -2.99 -14.11 12.46
C THR A 210 -3.19 -13.25 11.21
N GLN A 211 -3.20 -11.91 11.37
CA GLN A 211 -3.47 -10.99 10.26
C GLN A 211 -2.33 -10.91 9.25
N PHE A 212 -1.08 -11.00 9.70
CA PHE A 212 0.10 -10.98 8.82
C PHE A 212 0.62 -12.38 8.46
N SER A 213 0.00 -13.44 8.99
CA SER A 213 0.42 -14.83 8.78
C SER A 213 1.90 -15.08 9.08
N THR A 214 2.41 -14.46 10.14
CA THR A 214 3.81 -14.54 10.58
C THR A 214 3.89 -14.36 12.09
N SER A 215 4.99 -14.74 12.72
CA SER A 215 5.14 -14.54 14.17
C SER A 215 5.15 -13.06 14.53
N ALA A 216 4.50 -12.70 15.63
CA ALA A 216 4.50 -11.33 16.15
C ALA A 216 4.90 -11.27 17.63
N THR A 217 5.63 -10.22 18.03
CA THR A 217 6.08 -9.97 19.40
C THR A 217 5.57 -8.63 19.93
N VAL A 218 4.79 -8.64 21.02
CA VAL A 218 4.29 -7.42 21.68
C VAL A 218 4.63 -7.48 23.17
N ALA A 219 5.28 -6.43 23.68
CA ALA A 219 5.73 -6.32 25.08
C ALA A 219 6.46 -7.57 25.60
N GLY A 220 7.32 -8.17 24.76
CA GLY A 220 8.11 -9.37 25.07
C GLY A 220 7.36 -10.70 24.94
N VAL A 221 6.07 -10.69 24.58
CA VAL A 221 5.28 -11.90 24.32
C VAL A 221 5.24 -12.18 22.82
N THR A 222 5.69 -13.36 22.41
CA THR A 222 5.69 -13.80 21.00
C THR A 222 4.58 -14.82 20.74
N ARG A 223 3.86 -14.66 19.62
CA ARG A 223 2.87 -15.60 19.11
C ARG A 223 3.20 -16.00 17.67
N PRO A 224 2.97 -17.27 17.29
CA PRO A 224 3.12 -17.74 15.92
C PRO A 224 1.94 -17.34 15.02
#